data_AF-A0A556P8S0-F1
#
_entry.id   AF-A0A556P8S0-F1
#
_cell.length_a   1.000
_cell.length_b   1.000
_cell.length_c   1.000
_cell.angle_alpha   90.00
_cell.angle_beta   90.00
_cell.angle_gamma   90.00
#
_symmetry.space_group_name_H-M   'P 1'
#
loop_
_entity.id
_entity.type
_entity.pdbx_description
1 polymer ?
#
loop_
_entity_poly.entity_id
_entity_poly.type
_entity_poly.pdbx_seq_one_letter_code
_entity_poly.pdbx_strand_id
1 'polypeptide(L)'
;MEYDDKIKNRIKRLEGQLRGALRMMEEGSDCQDVITQLSASRTAIDRAIGVIVSENLIECVREAEVNGENTDDKVKEAVNLLVKSR
;
A
#
# COMPACT_ATOMS: atom_id res chain seq x y z
N MET A 1 -12.51 -7.00 -6.40
CA MET A 1 -11.25 -7.27 -5.69
C MET A 1 -11.49 -7.89 -4.33
N GLU A 2 -11.06 -9.14 -4.16
CA GLU A 2 -10.91 -9.76 -2.84
C GLU A 2 -9.47 -9.59 -2.37
N TYR A 3 -9.26 -9.20 -1.11
CA TYR A 3 -7.90 -9.10 -0.55
C TYR A 3 -7.36 -10.48 -0.20
N ASP A 4 -6.35 -10.92 -0.95
CA ASP A 4 -5.70 -12.20 -0.71
C ASP A 4 -4.85 -12.20 0.58
N ASP A 5 -4.41 -13.38 0.99
CA ASP A 5 -3.56 -13.53 2.17
C ASP A 5 -2.20 -12.84 2.02
N LYS A 6 -1.70 -12.64 0.80
CA LYS A 6 -0.42 -11.95 0.58
C LYS A 6 -0.54 -10.47 0.94
N ILE A 7 -1.61 -9.79 0.52
CA ILE A 7 -1.89 -8.39 0.91
C ILE A 7 -2.12 -8.30 2.42
N LYS A 8 -2.97 -9.17 2.98
CA LYS A 8 -3.20 -9.22 4.44
C LYS A 8 -1.89 -9.40 5.22
N ASN A 9 -1.00 -10.27 4.77
CA ASN A 9 0.31 -10.48 5.39
C ASN A 9 1.26 -9.26 5.23
N ARG A 10 1.15 -8.46 4.16
CA ARG A 10 1.86 -7.17 4.05
C ARG A 10 1.37 -6.19 5.12
N ILE A 11 0.06 -6.08 5.32
CA ILE A 11 -0.52 -5.20 6.35
C ILE A 11 -0.15 -5.65 7.77
N LYS A 12 -0.18 -6.97 8.06
CA LYS A 12 0.28 -7.49 9.37
C LYS A 12 1.74 -7.17 9.66
N ARG A 13 2.62 -7.19 8.65
CA ARG A 13 4.02 -6.77 8.81
C ARG A 13 4.13 -5.28 9.11
N LEU A 14 3.37 -4.43 8.40
CA LEU A 14 3.30 -2.99 8.66
C LEU A 14 2.83 -2.68 10.09
N GLU A 15 1.79 -3.36 10.55
CA GLU A 15 1.29 -3.28 11.93
C GLU A 15 2.42 -3.59 12.94
N GLY A 16 3.20 -4.64 12.69
CA GLY A 16 4.37 -4.98 13.50
C GLY A 16 5.45 -3.91 13.50
N GLN A 17 5.72 -3.28 12.35
CA GLN A 17 6.69 -2.18 12.25
C GLN A 17 6.26 -0.95 13.06
N LEU A 18 4.97 -0.59 13.00
CA LEU A 18 4.42 0.54 13.76
C LEU A 18 4.41 0.26 15.27
N ARG A 19 4.05 -0.96 15.69
CA ARG A 19 4.19 -1.38 17.09
C ARG A 19 5.64 -1.31 17.57
N GLY A 20 6.58 -1.70 16.72
CA GLY A 20 8.02 -1.57 16.99
C GLY A 20 8.44 -0.12 17.19
N ALA A 21 8.01 0.79 16.30
CA ALA A 21 8.31 2.22 16.43
C ALA A 21 7.73 2.83 17.72
N LEU A 22 6.50 2.47 18.10
CA LEU A 22 5.90 2.91 19.35
C LEU A 22 6.71 2.42 20.56
N ARG A 23 7.09 1.15 20.58
CA ARG A 23 7.91 0.58 21.64
C ARG A 23 9.27 1.28 21.76
N MET A 24 9.91 1.60 20.64
CA MET A 24 11.17 2.37 20.63
C MET A 24 11.00 3.74 21.30
N MET A 25 9.86 4.42 21.07
CA MET A 25 9.54 5.68 21.73
C MET A 25 9.33 5.51 23.23
N GLU A 26 8.59 4.47 23.65
CA GLU A 26 8.33 4.15 25.06
C GLU A 26 9.61 3.79 25.82
N GLU A 27 10.56 3.12 25.16
CA GLU A 27 11.87 2.74 25.72
C GLU A 27 12.91 3.87 25.65
N GLY A 28 12.57 5.03 25.08
CA GLY A 28 13.47 6.19 24.99
C GLY A 28 14.62 6.01 24.00
N SER A 29 14.39 5.28 22.90
CA SER A 29 15.37 5.09 21.82
C SER A 29 15.73 6.41 21.13
N ASP A 30 16.89 6.44 20.46
CA ASP A 30 17.35 7.61 19.73
C ASP A 30 16.36 8.04 18.63
N CYS A 31 16.22 9.36 18.44
CA CYS A 31 15.26 9.90 17.48
C CYS A 31 15.59 9.48 16.04
N GLN A 32 16.87 9.34 15.69
CA GLN A 32 17.30 8.91 14.36
C GLN A 32 16.86 7.46 14.08
N ASP A 33 16.92 6.58 15.09
CA ASP A 33 16.49 5.19 14.96
C ASP A 33 14.97 5.10 14.77
N VAL A 34 14.21 5.86 15.56
CA VAL A 34 12.74 5.93 15.43
C VAL A 34 12.34 6.44 14.05
N ILE A 35 12.98 7.52 13.56
CA ILE A 35 12.72 8.08 12.22
C ILE A 35 13.09 7.08 11.12
N THR A 36 14.17 6.32 11.30
CA THR A 36 14.57 5.28 10.34
C THR A 36 13.50 4.18 10.26
N GLN A 37 12.99 3.72 11.40
CA GLN A 37 11.93 2.72 11.47
C GLN A 37 10.60 3.22 10.86
N LEU A 38 10.22 4.47 11.14
CA LEU A 38 9.03 5.09 10.55
C LEU A 38 9.18 5.27 9.04
N SER A 39 10.36 5.64 8.55
CA SER A 39 10.64 5.77 7.12
C SER A 39 10.58 4.42 6.39
N ALA A 40 11.07 3.35 7.03
CA ALA A 40 10.92 1.99 6.54
C ALA A 40 9.44 1.56 6.49
N SER A 41 8.65 1.94 7.50
CA SER A 41 7.21 1.69 7.55
C SER A 41 6.48 2.42 6.43
N ARG A 42 6.76 3.72 6.21
CA ARG A 42 6.23 4.51 5.09
C ARG A 42 6.51 3.85 3.75
N THR A 43 7.76 3.47 3.51
CA THR A 43 8.14 2.79 2.26
C THR A 43 7.37 1.47 2.05
N ALA A 44 7.12 0.72 3.12
CA ALA A 44 6.34 -0.50 3.05
C ALA A 44 4.84 -0.22 2.79
N ILE A 45 4.29 0.89 3.30
CA ILE A 45 2.93 1.37 3.01
C ILE A 45 2.81 1.71 1.53
N ASP A 46 3.74 2.53 1.00
CA ASP A 46 3.73 2.96 -0.41
C ASP A 46 3.73 1.75 -1.36
N ARG A 47 4.51 0.72 -1.02
CA ARG A 47 4.54 -0.55 -1.75
C ARG A 47 3.22 -1.32 -1.64
N ALA A 48 2.59 -1.36 -0.47
CA ALA A 48 1.31 -2.05 -0.29
C ALA A 48 0.21 -1.37 -1.10
N ILE A 49 0.16 -0.03 -1.10
CA ILE A 49 -0.76 0.74 -1.94
C ILE A 49 -0.52 0.43 -3.41
N GLY A 50 0.74 0.43 -3.85
CA GLY A 50 1.10 0.09 -5.23
C GLY A 50 0.56 -1.26 -5.68
N VAL A 51 0.69 -2.29 -4.85
CA VAL A 51 0.15 -3.63 -5.11
C VAL A 51 -1.37 -3.59 -5.22
N ILE A 52 -2.06 -3.01 -4.23
CA ILE A 52 -3.53 -2.95 -4.19
C ILE A 52 -4.08 -2.25 -5.43
N VAL A 53 -3.54 -1.07 -5.78
CA VAL A 53 -4.01 -0.32 -6.94
C VAL A 53 -3.74 -1.08 -8.24
N SER A 54 -2.56 -1.71 -8.37
CA SER A 54 -2.21 -2.48 -9.57
C SER A 54 -3.12 -3.68 -9.79
N GLU A 55 -3.42 -4.44 -8.75
CA GLU A 55 -4.29 -5.61 -8.83
C GLU A 55 -5.75 -5.21 -9.11
N ASN A 56 -6.23 -4.13 -8.49
CA ASN A 56 -7.55 -3.58 -8.77
C ASN A 56 -7.68 -3.10 -10.22
N LEU A 57 -6.65 -2.43 -10.76
CA LEU A 57 -6.63 -1.99 -12.15
C LEU A 57 -6.70 -3.17 -13.13
N ILE A 58 -5.96 -4.25 -12.86
CA ILE A 58 -5.99 -5.47 -13.70
C ILE A 58 -7.40 -6.06 -13.76
N GLU A 59 -8.10 -6.14 -12.63
CA GLU A 59 -9.48 -6.63 -12.56
C GLU A 59 -10.44 -5.70 -13.33
N CYS A 60 -10.33 -4.40 -13.10
CA CYS A 60 -11.12 -3.35 -13.75
C CYS A 60 -10.99 -3.36 -15.29
N VAL A 61 -9.78 -3.58 -15.81
CA VAL A 61 -9.50 -3.68 -17.24
C VAL A 61 -10.08 -4.96 -17.82
N ARG A 62 -9.90 -6.11 -17.15
CA ARG A 62 -10.47 -7.39 -17.59
C ARG A 62 -12.00 -7.35 -17.67
N GLU A 63 -12.66 -6.74 -16.69
CA GLU A 63 -14.11 -6.55 -16.70
C GLU A 63 -14.56 -5.67 -17.86
N ALA A 64 -13.86 -4.56 -18.10
CA ALA A 64 -14.17 -3.65 -19.19
C ALA A 64 -13.99 -4.32 -20.57
N GLU A 65 -12.95 -5.15 -20.76
CA GLU A 65 -12.76 -5.94 -21.98
C GLU A 65 -13.92 -6.91 -22.23
N VAL A 66 -14.41 -7.58 -21.18
CA VAL A 66 -15.55 -8.51 -21.27
C VAL A 66 -16.85 -7.75 -21.62
N ASN A 67 -17.03 -6.55 -21.07
CA ASN A 67 -18.24 -5.76 -21.25
C ASN A 67 -18.20 -4.83 -22.49
N GLY A 68 -17.06 -4.73 -23.18
CA GLY A 68 -16.86 -3.79 -24.29
C GLY A 68 -16.83 -2.32 -23.86
N GLU A 69 -16.42 -2.05 -22.61
CA GLU A 69 -16.35 -0.71 -22.01
C GLU A 69 -14.98 -0.05 -22.25
N ASN A 70 -14.95 1.28 -22.27
CA ASN A 70 -13.71 2.05 -22.33
C ASN A 70 -12.97 1.97 -20.97
N THR A 71 -11.66 1.68 -21.00
CA THR A 71 -10.79 1.55 -19.83
C THR A 71 -10.07 2.84 -19.42
N ASP A 72 -10.06 3.88 -20.25
CA ASP A 72 -9.27 5.10 -20.05
C ASP A 72 -9.54 5.76 -18.69
N ASP A 73 -10.81 5.83 -18.28
CA ASP A 73 -11.16 6.51 -17.03
C ASP A 73 -10.75 5.69 -15.80
N LYS A 74 -10.85 4.35 -15.86
CA LYS A 74 -10.37 3.46 -14.80
C LYS A 74 -8.84 3.53 -14.67
N VAL A 75 -8.13 3.63 -15.79
CA VAL A 75 -6.66 3.81 -15.80
C VAL A 75 -6.27 5.15 -15.16
N LYS A 76 -6.94 6.25 -15.54
CA LYS A 76 -6.70 7.57 -14.93
C LYS A 76 -6.94 7.56 -13.42
N GLU A 77 -8.00 6.89 -12.97
CA GLU A 77 -8.30 6.74 -11.55
C GLU A 77 -7.18 6.01 -10.80
N ALA A 78 -6.73 4.86 -11.32
CA ALA A 78 -5.63 4.10 -10.73
C ALA A 78 -4.32 4.90 -10.67
N VAL A 79 -3.98 5.63 -11.74
CA VAL A 79 -2.80 6.52 -11.76
C VAL A 79 -2.93 7.61 -10.69
N ASN A 80 -4.11 8.22 -10.53
CA ASN A 80 -4.34 9.24 -9.51
C ASN A 80 -4.17 8.70 -8.09
N LEU A 81 -4.62 7.46 -7.83
CA LEU A 81 -4.41 6.81 -6.52
C LEU A 81 -2.92 6.56 -6.23
N LEU A 82 -2.14 6.15 -7.24
CA LEU A 82 -0.69 5.95 -7.11
C LEU A 82 0.10 7.25 -6.93
N VAL A 83 -0.34 8.35 -7.54
CA VAL A 83 0.31 9.65 -7.38
C VAL A 83 0.03 10.23 -5.99
N LYS A 84 -1.20 10.08 -5.48
CA LYS A 84 -1.59 10.59 -4.15
C LYS A 84 -0.94 9.84 -2.99
N SER A 85 -0.46 8.62 -3.19
CA SER A 85 0.18 7.83 -2.14
C SER A 85 1.65 8.17 -1.92
N ARG A 86 2.25 9.04 -2.74
CA ARG A 86 3.66 9.44 -2.65
C ARG A 86 3.89 10.66 -1.77
#